data_AF-A0A3N0DRB3-F1
#
_entry.id   AF-A0A3N0DRB3-F1
#
_cell.length_a   1.000
_cell.length_b   1.000
_cell.length_c   1.000
_cell.angle_alpha   90.00
_cell.angle_beta   90.00
_cell.angle_gamma   90.00
#
_symmetry.space_group_name_H-M   'P 1'
#
loop_
_entity.id
_entity.type
_entity.pdbx_description
1 polymer ?
#
loop_
_entity_poly.entity_id
_entity_poly.type
_entity_poly.pdbx_seq_one_letter_code
_entity_poly.pdbx_strand_id
1 'polypeptide(L)' 'MSEEKLRDYLKRATADLRQARQRVRELEERDSEPVAVVAMGCRFPGGVSSPEGL' A
#
# COMPACT_ATOMS: atom_id res chain seq x y z
N MET A 1 18.43 -38.83 -7.97
CA MET A 1 17.64 -37.60 -7.79
C MET A 1 18.38 -36.76 -6.77
N SER A 2 19.17 -35.79 -7.23
CA SER A 2 20.24 -35.17 -6.45
C SER A 2 19.77 -34.04 -5.54
N GLU A 3 20.45 -33.88 -4.42
CA GLU A 3 20.31 -32.77 -3.46
C GLU A 3 20.33 -31.38 -4.14
N GLU A 4 21.14 -31.24 -5.19
CA GLU A 4 21.22 -30.05 -6.03
C GLU A 4 19.87 -29.69 -6.67
N LYS A 5 19.16 -30.69 -7.21
CA LYS A 5 17.84 -30.48 -7.84
C LYS A 5 16.79 -30.07 -6.80
N LEU A 6 16.86 -30.63 -5.60
CA LEU A 6 15.99 -30.24 -4.48
C LEU A 6 16.28 -28.79 -4.05
N ARG A 7 17.56 -28.44 -3.89
CA ARG A 7 17.99 -27.09 -3.52
C ARG A 7 17.55 -26.06 -4.55
N ASP A 8 17.68 -26.36 -5.83
CA ASP A 8 17.24 -25.47 -6.91
C ASP A 8 15.72 -25.33 -6.98
N TYR A 9 14.99 -26.42 -6.74
CA TYR A 9 13.53 -26.35 -6.64
C TYR A 9 13.11 -25.46 -5.46
N LEU A 10 13.72 -25.65 -4.29
CA LEU A 10 13.41 -24.83 -3.11
C LEU A 10 13.74 -23.35 -3.31
N LYS A 11 14.86 -23.02 -3.97
CA LYS A 11 15.19 -21.64 -4.33
C LYS A 11 14.13 -21.01 -5.23
N ARG A 12 13.66 -21.73 -6.25
CA ARG A 12 12.60 -21.24 -7.14
C ARG A 12 11.28 -21.08 -6.39
N ALA A 13 10.85 -22.11 -5.67
CA ALA A 13 9.61 -22.09 -4.90
C ALA A 13 9.59 -20.95 -3.85
N THR A 14 10.71 -20.68 -3.18
CA THR A 14 10.81 -19.58 -2.21
C THR A 14 10.83 -18.21 -2.87
N ALA A 15 11.46 -18.07 -4.04
CA ALA A 15 11.41 -16.84 -4.83
C ALA A 15 9.98 -16.53 -5.30
N ASP A 16 9.29 -17.55 -5.84
CA ASP A 16 7.90 -17.43 -6.30
C ASP A 16 6.96 -17.09 -5.14
N LEU A 17 7.13 -17.74 -3.98
CA LEU A 17 6.35 -17.43 -2.77
C LEU A 17 6.58 -15.99 -2.30
N ARG A 18 7.83 -15.52 -2.31
CA ARG A 18 8.16 -14.13 -1.94
C ARG A 18 7.48 -13.15 -2.90
N GLN A 19 7.51 -13.42 -4.20
CA GLN A 19 6.87 -12.58 -5.21
C GLN A 19 5.35 -12.55 -5.04
N ALA A 20 4.72 -13.71 -4.83
CA ALA A 20 3.27 -13.78 -4.62
C ALA A 20 2.84 -13.02 -3.36
N ARG A 21 3.57 -13.18 -2.25
CA ARG A 21 3.31 -12.43 -1.00
C ARG A 21 3.46 -10.92 -1.17
N GLN A 22 4.49 -10.49 -1.90
CA GLN A 22 4.70 -9.07 -2.19
C GLN A 22 3.52 -8.48 -2.97
N ARG A 23 3.01 -9.20 -3.98
CA ARG A 23 1.87 -8.75 -4.76
C ARG A 23 0.58 -8.66 -3.96
N VAL A 24 0.33 -9.62 -3.05
CA VAL A 24 -0.82 -9.54 -2.13
C VAL A 24 -0.70 -8.31 -1.24
N ARG A 25 0.47 -8.10 -0.64
CA ARG A 25 0.74 -6.93 0.21
C ARG A 25 0.53 -5.62 -0.54
N GLU A 26 1.01 -5.49 -1.77
CA GLU A 26 0.82 -4.28 -2.58
C GLU A 26 -0.66 -3.98 -2.87
N LEU A 27 -1.48 -5.02 -3.07
CA LEU A 27 -2.92 -4.85 -3.27
C LEU A 27 -3.61 -4.42 -1.97
N GLU A 28 -3.27 -5.06 -0.84
CA GLU A 28 -3.80 -4.71 0.48
C GLU A 28 -3.38 -3.29 0.91
N GLU A 29 -2.12 -2.91 0.67
CA GLU A 29 -1.58 -1.58 0.97
C GLU A 29 -2.25 -0.51 0.12
N ARG A 30 -2.53 -0.79 -1.16
CA ARG A 30 -3.25 0.15 -2.03
C ARG A 30 -4.70 0.37 -1.58
N ASP A 31 -5.39 -0.68 -1.16
CA ASP A 31 -6.77 -0.57 -0.68
C ASP A 31 -6.84 0.14 0.70
N SER A 32 -5.74 0.12 1.47
CA SER A 32 -5.63 0.77 2.78
C SER A 32 -4.76 2.03 2.79
N GLU A 33 -4.42 2.56 1.59
CA GLU A 33 -3.53 3.71 1.46
C GLU A 33 -4.17 4.96 2.08
N PRO A 34 -3.51 5.60 3.08
CA PRO A 34 -4.06 6.79 3.72
C PRO A 34 -4.21 7.96 2.75
N VAL A 35 -5.39 8.58 2.74
CA VAL A 35 -5.63 9.78 1.92
C VAL A 35 -5.21 11.02 2.70
N ALA A 36 -4.24 11.77 2.16
CA ALA A 36 -3.83 13.05 2.71
C ALA A 36 -4.76 14.18 2.25
N VAL A 37 -5.35 14.92 3.20
CA VAL A 37 -6.01 16.20 2.90
C VAL A 37 -4.94 17.29 2.82
N VAL A 38 -4.52 17.61 1.59
CA VAL A 38 -3.40 18.54 1.35
C VAL A 38 -3.80 20.01 1.34
N ALA A 39 -5.09 20.29 1.19
CA ALA A 39 -5.64 21.64 1.22
C ALA A 39 -7.10 21.60 1.65
N MET A 40 -7.56 22.70 2.25
CA MET A 40 -8.96 22.91 2.62
C MET A 40 -9.36 24.34 2.28
N GLY A 41 -10.63 24.54 1.98
CA GLY A 41 -11.24 25.86 1.78
C GLY A 41 -12.70 25.80 2.18
N CYS A 42 -13.26 26.90 2.68
CA CYS A 42 -14.64 26.92 3.14
C CYS A 42 -15.32 28.27 2.89
N ARG A 43 -16.66 28.25 2.88
CA ARG A 43 -17.49 29.44 2.96
C ARG A 43 -18.78 29.07 3.70
N PHE A 44 -18.94 29.61 4.90
CA PHE A 44 -20.06 29.28 5.78
C PHE A 44 -20.91 30.53 6.09
N PRO A 45 -22.16 30.35 6.57
CA PRO A 45 -22.94 31.44 7.16
C PRO A 45 -22.18 32.10 8.32
N GLY A 46 -22.46 33.38 8.60
CA GLY A 46 -21.76 34.14 9.65
C GLY A 46 -20.43 34.77 9.21
N GLY A 47 -20.09 34.70 7.93
CA GLY A 47 -18.95 35.43 7.36
C GLY A 47 -17.63 34.68 7.35
N VAL A 48 -17.59 33.41 7.76
CA VAL A 48 -16.38 32.58 7.72
C VAL A 48 -16.07 32.16 6.28
N SER A 49 -14.91 32.57 5.77
CA SER A 49 -14.47 32.30 4.38
C SER A 49 -13.10 31.61 4.28
N SER A 50 -12.52 31.19 5.40
CA SER A 50 -11.31 30.39 5.40
C SER A 50 -11.28 29.46 6.62
N PRO A 51 -10.55 28.33 6.55
CA PRO A 51 -10.45 27.38 7.66
C PRO A 51 -9.93 27.99 8.98
N GLU A 52 -9.11 29.05 8.89
CA GLU A 52 -8.53 29.77 10.04
C GLU A 52 -9.51 30.71 10.74
N GLY A 53 -10.68 30.95 10.14
CA GLY A 53 -11.71 31.84 10.67
C GLY A 53 -12.70 31.20 11.64
N LEU A 54 -12.46 29.95 12.07
CA LEU A 54 -13.27 29.19 13.05
C LEU A 54 -12.69 29.25 14.47
#